data_AF-A0A6P0U0S7-F1
#
_entry.id   AF-A0A6P0U0S7-F1
#
_cell.length_a   1.000
_cell.length_b   1.000
_cell.length_c   1.000
_cell.angle_alpha   90.00
_cell.angle_beta   90.00
_cell.angle_gamma   90.00
#
_symmetry.space_group_name_H-M   'P 1'
#
loop_
_entity.id
_entity.type
_entity.pdbx_description
1 polymer ?
#
loop_
_entity_poly.entity_id
_entity_poly.type
_entity_poly.pdbx_seq_one_letter_code
_entity_poly.pdbx_strand_id
1 'polypeptide(L)'
;SSEWSQQQQQQPGENFANRFDPIYNLREALAGPVQVAYCVQTMPAPHFSHPKSPLLALGAHLLGLGYLFSEIRLKGNAYGAGCSYSGLGKVISLYSYRDPHVSRTLEVFAGLIDYIKDLDLTQTDVDRAIIATIQDDSPVLRPEMATSLALERYLIGKTTEVREERYQRSLNATVADVKETLLDVFTSGMEHSNICVMSSRAKLEEANDHMEGNTLEISDIM
;
A
#
# COMPACT_ATOMS: atom_id res chain seq x y z
N SER A 1 -4.92 6.02 23.22
CA SER A 1 -5.26 4.79 22.48
C SER A 1 -6.57 4.26 23.05
N SER A 2 -7.56 3.96 22.19
CA SER A 2 -8.87 3.46 22.64
C SER A 2 -8.81 2.04 23.23
N GLU A 3 -9.75 1.70 24.13
CA GLU A 3 -9.87 0.36 24.75
C GLU A 3 -9.97 -0.75 23.68
N TRP A 4 -10.64 -0.47 22.57
CA TRP A 4 -10.72 -1.38 21.43
C TRP A 4 -9.35 -1.68 20.79
N SER A 5 -8.51 -0.65 20.61
CA SER A 5 -7.16 -0.82 20.06
C SER A 5 -6.30 -1.71 20.97
N GLN A 6 -6.48 -1.61 22.29
CA GLN A 6 -5.81 -2.46 23.27
C GLN A 6 -6.32 -3.90 23.24
N GLN A 7 -7.61 -4.13 23.01
CA GLN A 7 -8.17 -5.49 22.86
C GLN A 7 -7.70 -6.19 21.57
N GLN A 8 -7.35 -5.41 20.54
CA GLN A 8 -6.77 -5.90 19.28
C GLN A 8 -5.25 -6.09 19.34
N GLN A 9 -4.57 -5.60 20.39
CA GLN A 9 -3.20 -5.99 20.66
C GLN A 9 -3.21 -7.46 21.08
N GLN A 10 -2.35 -8.27 20.45
CA GLN A 10 -2.29 -9.71 20.68
C GLN A 10 -2.22 -10.01 22.19
N GLN A 11 -3.24 -10.67 22.73
CA GLN A 11 -3.14 -11.27 24.05
C GLN A 11 -2.16 -12.45 23.99
N PRO A 12 -1.35 -12.70 25.03
CA PRO A 12 -0.40 -13.80 25.08
C PRO A 12 -1.13 -15.15 25.14
N GLY A 13 -1.46 -15.69 23.97
CA GLY A 13 -1.98 -17.02 23.72
C GLY A 13 -1.62 -17.41 22.28
N GLU A 14 -1.37 -18.70 22.02
CA GLU A 14 -0.74 -19.26 20.79
C GLU A 14 -0.64 -18.28 19.63
N ASN A 15 0.50 -17.61 19.55
CA ASN A 15 0.71 -16.55 18.59
C ASN A 15 0.78 -17.16 17.19
N PHE A 16 -0.34 -17.15 16.46
CA PHE A 16 -0.43 -17.68 15.10
C PHE A 16 0.61 -17.02 14.17
N ALA A 17 1.00 -15.77 14.47
CA ALA A 17 2.04 -15.05 13.76
C ALA A 17 3.45 -15.62 13.99
N ASN A 18 3.71 -16.28 15.14
CA ASN A 18 5.01 -16.91 15.42
C ASN A 18 5.18 -18.27 14.73
N ARG A 19 4.20 -18.72 13.93
CA ARG A 19 4.30 -19.96 13.14
C ARG A 19 5.00 -19.77 11.79
N PHE A 20 5.28 -18.52 11.41
CA PHE A 20 5.91 -18.18 10.15
C PHE A 20 7.05 -17.21 10.41
N ASP A 21 8.24 -17.54 9.93
CA ASP A 21 9.35 -16.61 9.91
C ASP A 21 9.13 -15.64 8.74
N PRO A 22 9.03 -14.32 8.99
CA PRO A 22 8.83 -13.37 7.90
C PRO A 22 10.07 -13.32 7.00
N ILE A 23 9.84 -13.37 5.69
CA ILE A 23 10.87 -13.21 4.67
C ILE A 23 10.80 -11.79 4.13
N TYR A 24 11.95 -11.13 4.08
CA TYR A 24 12.09 -9.74 3.64
C TYR A 24 13.17 -9.63 2.56
N ASN A 25 13.14 -8.53 1.81
CA ASN A 25 14.10 -8.22 0.75
C ASN A 25 14.11 -9.26 -0.38
N LEU A 26 12.99 -9.96 -0.56
CA LEU A 26 12.77 -10.87 -1.67
C LEU A 26 12.57 -10.08 -2.95
N ARG A 27 13.20 -10.51 -4.04
CA ARG A 27 13.10 -9.89 -5.37
C ARG A 27 12.83 -10.97 -6.40
N GLU A 28 11.56 -11.33 -6.56
CA GLU A 28 11.16 -12.42 -7.46
C GLU A 28 10.63 -11.90 -8.78
N ALA A 29 10.85 -12.69 -9.84
CA ALA A 29 10.22 -12.50 -11.12
C ALA A 29 9.62 -13.80 -11.66
N LEU A 30 8.38 -13.72 -12.13
CA LEU A 30 7.61 -14.83 -12.68
C LEU A 30 7.51 -14.65 -14.19
N ALA A 31 8.22 -15.50 -14.93
CA ALA A 31 8.25 -15.49 -16.38
C ALA A 31 7.07 -16.29 -16.96
N GLY A 32 6.27 -15.63 -17.79
CA GLY A 32 5.12 -16.23 -18.48
C GLY A 32 4.89 -15.64 -19.88
N PRO A 33 3.87 -16.11 -20.61
CA PRO A 33 3.62 -15.72 -22.01
C PRO A 33 2.82 -14.41 -22.06
N VAL A 34 3.33 -13.36 -21.41
CA VAL A 34 2.69 -12.04 -21.34
C VAL A 34 3.59 -10.97 -21.94
N GLN A 35 3.01 -10.01 -22.66
CA GLN A 35 3.76 -8.95 -23.35
C GLN A 35 3.94 -7.68 -22.52
N VAL A 36 3.31 -7.63 -21.35
CA VAL A 36 3.33 -6.50 -20.41
C VAL A 36 3.80 -6.98 -19.04
N ALA A 37 4.19 -6.05 -18.19
CA ALA A 37 4.62 -6.32 -16.84
C ALA A 37 3.52 -5.99 -15.82
N TYR A 38 3.59 -6.69 -14.70
CA TYR A 38 2.85 -6.40 -13.48
C TYR A 38 3.89 -6.34 -12.36
N CYS A 39 4.22 -5.13 -11.92
CA CYS A 39 5.23 -4.91 -10.89
C CYS A 39 4.52 -4.64 -9.56
N VAL A 40 4.93 -5.31 -8.50
CA VAL A 40 4.44 -5.05 -7.15
C VAL A 40 5.61 -4.97 -6.19
N GLN A 41 5.60 -3.95 -5.32
CA GLN A 41 6.46 -3.89 -4.14
C GLN A 41 5.57 -3.76 -2.91
N THR A 42 5.70 -4.70 -1.97
CA THR A 42 4.93 -4.71 -0.74
C THR A 42 5.82 -4.50 0.46
N MET A 43 5.30 -3.86 1.50
CA MET A 43 6.02 -3.63 2.74
C MET A 43 5.10 -3.76 3.96
N PRO A 44 5.64 -4.10 5.14
CA PRO A 44 4.87 -4.11 6.38
C PRO A 44 4.25 -2.74 6.65
N ALA A 45 3.03 -2.74 7.16
CA ALA A 45 2.31 -1.54 7.53
C ALA A 45 1.64 -1.68 8.89
N PRO A 46 1.38 -0.57 9.60
CA PRO A 46 0.62 -0.59 10.84
C PRO A 46 -0.75 -1.27 10.68
N HIS A 47 -1.17 -1.95 11.74
CA HIS A 47 -2.49 -2.56 11.78
C HIS A 47 -3.61 -1.50 11.73
N PHE A 48 -4.82 -1.92 11.34
CA PHE A 48 -6.01 -1.09 11.32
C PHE A 48 -6.25 -0.34 12.65
N SER A 49 -5.94 -0.95 13.80
CA SER A 49 -6.10 -0.34 15.13
C SER A 49 -5.03 0.70 15.50
N HIS A 50 -3.98 0.86 14.68
CA HIS A 50 -2.91 1.79 14.96
C HIS A 50 -3.34 3.25 14.70
N PRO A 51 -2.97 4.23 15.55
CA PRO A 51 -3.38 5.63 15.37
C PRO A 51 -2.95 6.27 14.04
N LYS A 52 -1.87 5.78 13.43
CA LYS A 52 -1.39 6.23 12.11
C LYS A 52 -2.20 5.68 10.93
N SER A 53 -3.01 4.64 11.15
CA SER A 53 -3.74 3.94 10.09
C SER A 53 -4.67 4.84 9.25
N PRO A 54 -5.49 5.73 9.83
CA PRO A 54 -6.31 6.65 9.02
C PRO A 54 -5.45 7.59 8.15
N LEU A 55 -4.37 8.13 8.71
CA LEU A 55 -3.46 9.03 8.00
C LEU A 55 -2.70 8.31 6.87
N LEU A 56 -2.34 7.05 7.07
CA LEU A 56 -1.75 6.21 6.01
C LEU A 56 -2.71 5.97 4.85
N ALA A 57 -4.01 5.81 5.12
CA ALA A 57 -4.99 5.67 4.04
C ALA A 57 -5.05 6.94 3.17
N LEU A 58 -5.03 8.12 3.80
CA LEU A 58 -4.95 9.41 3.09
C LEU A 58 -3.65 9.54 2.30
N GLY A 59 -2.52 9.23 2.95
CA GLY A 59 -1.20 9.30 2.33
C GLY A 59 -1.03 8.34 1.15
N ALA A 60 -1.48 7.09 1.28
CA ALA A 60 -1.45 6.11 0.20
C ALA A 60 -2.27 6.57 -1.01
N HIS A 61 -3.44 7.17 -0.78
CA HIS A 61 -4.25 7.76 -1.85
C HIS A 61 -3.52 8.90 -2.58
N LEU A 62 -2.90 9.82 -1.82
CA LEU A 62 -2.13 10.94 -2.36
C LEU A 62 -0.91 10.46 -3.17
N LEU A 63 -0.16 9.48 -2.67
CA LEU A 63 0.98 8.90 -3.39
C LEU A 63 0.55 8.17 -4.65
N GLY A 64 -0.58 7.45 -4.58
CA GLY A 64 -1.16 6.75 -5.71
C GLY A 64 -1.52 7.68 -6.86
N LEU A 65 -2.36 8.69 -6.61
CA LEU A 65 -2.82 9.61 -7.65
C LEU A 65 -1.81 10.68 -8.05
N GLY A 66 -0.96 11.12 -7.11
CA GLY A 66 0.03 12.17 -7.36
C GLY A 66 1.26 11.62 -8.08
N TYR A 67 2.03 10.79 -7.40
CA TYR A 67 3.35 10.36 -7.88
C TYR A 67 3.27 9.15 -8.81
N LEU A 68 2.71 8.04 -8.33
CA LEU A 68 2.78 6.76 -9.04
C LEU A 68 1.98 6.81 -10.33
N PHE A 69 0.78 7.41 -10.29
CA PHE A 69 -0.01 7.61 -11.49
C PHE A 69 0.70 8.55 -12.49
N SER A 70 1.28 9.67 -12.04
CA SER A 70 2.01 10.57 -12.93
C SER A 70 3.23 9.89 -13.56
N GLU A 71 4.09 9.29 -12.75
CA GLU A 71 5.33 8.69 -13.23
C GLU A 71 5.08 7.43 -14.05
N ILE A 72 4.24 6.50 -13.60
CA ILE A 72 4.13 5.18 -14.22
C ILE A 72 3.04 5.16 -15.31
N ARG A 73 1.89 5.81 -15.08
CA ARG A 73 0.79 5.86 -16.06
C ARG A 73 0.99 6.97 -17.09
N LEU A 74 1.16 8.23 -16.66
CA LEU A 74 1.20 9.35 -17.61
C LEU A 74 2.52 9.41 -18.39
N LYS A 75 3.65 9.29 -17.70
CA LYS A 75 4.98 9.34 -18.33
C LYS A 75 5.45 7.98 -18.84
N GLY A 76 5.10 6.91 -18.14
CA GLY A 76 5.52 5.52 -18.46
C GLY A 76 4.56 4.73 -19.33
N ASN A 77 3.35 5.25 -19.61
CA ASN A 77 2.34 4.59 -20.44
C ASN A 77 1.89 3.19 -19.96
N ALA A 78 2.08 2.83 -18.69
CA ALA A 78 1.44 1.66 -18.09
C ALA A 78 -0.08 1.80 -18.13
N TYR A 79 -0.89 0.75 -17.97
CA TYR A 79 -2.36 0.92 -17.91
C TYR A 79 -2.83 1.51 -16.57
N GLY A 80 -2.21 1.09 -15.48
CA GLY A 80 -2.54 1.56 -14.14
C GLY A 80 -1.33 1.54 -13.22
N ALA A 81 -1.35 2.41 -12.21
CA ALA A 81 -0.36 2.45 -11.16
C ALA A 81 -0.98 3.06 -9.91
N GLY A 82 -0.48 2.69 -8.75
CA GLY A 82 -0.98 3.25 -7.50
C GLY A 82 -0.30 2.68 -6.26
N CYS A 83 -0.80 3.15 -5.14
CA CYS A 83 -0.44 2.69 -3.80
C CYS A 83 -1.74 2.26 -3.11
N SER A 84 -1.72 1.10 -2.46
CA SER A 84 -2.80 0.64 -1.60
C SER A 84 -2.28 0.36 -0.20
N TYR A 85 -3.17 0.54 0.78
CA TYR A 85 -2.90 0.24 2.17
C TYR A 85 -4.02 -0.67 2.70
N SER A 86 -3.64 -1.83 3.24
CA SER A 86 -4.54 -2.76 3.91
C SER A 86 -4.18 -2.84 5.39
N GLY A 87 -4.96 -2.17 6.23
CA GLY A 87 -4.72 -2.15 7.68
C GLY A 87 -4.95 -3.51 8.35
N LEU A 88 -5.92 -4.30 7.88
CA LEU A 88 -6.14 -5.66 8.41
C LEU A 88 -5.05 -6.62 7.91
N GLY A 89 -4.63 -6.48 6.65
CA GLY A 89 -3.52 -7.24 6.07
C GLY A 89 -2.13 -6.77 6.53
N LYS A 90 -2.04 -5.65 7.25
CA LYS A 90 -0.79 -5.02 7.72
C LYS A 90 0.22 -4.81 6.59
N VAL A 91 -0.25 -4.38 5.42
CA VAL A 91 0.58 -4.25 4.22
C VAL A 91 0.28 -2.96 3.46
N ILE A 92 1.33 -2.34 2.93
CA ILE A 92 1.27 -1.32 1.88
C ILE A 92 1.79 -1.96 0.60
N SER A 93 1.13 -1.70 -0.52
CA SER A 93 1.52 -2.22 -1.83
C SER A 93 1.61 -1.09 -2.85
N LEU A 94 2.79 -0.93 -3.44
CA LEU A 94 3.02 -0.16 -4.66
C LEU A 94 2.82 -1.11 -5.84
N TYR A 95 2.13 -0.65 -6.88
CA TYR A 95 1.88 -1.51 -8.02
C TYR A 95 1.85 -0.76 -9.34
N SER A 96 2.17 -1.49 -10.41
CA SER A 96 1.84 -1.15 -11.78
C SER A 96 1.10 -2.30 -12.46
N TYR A 97 0.23 -1.95 -13.42
CA TYR A 97 -0.66 -2.88 -14.08
C TYR A 97 -0.58 -2.70 -15.59
N ARG A 98 -0.35 -3.80 -16.33
CA ARG A 98 -0.10 -3.83 -17.78
C ARG A 98 0.90 -2.76 -18.20
N ASP A 99 2.06 -2.82 -17.59
CA ASP A 99 3.14 -1.86 -17.71
C ASP A 99 4.10 -2.27 -18.84
N PRO A 100 4.46 -1.39 -19.79
CA PRO A 100 5.48 -1.71 -20.78
C PRO A 100 6.91 -1.79 -20.19
N HIS A 101 7.16 -1.21 -19.01
CA HIS A 101 8.50 -1.05 -18.43
C HIS A 101 8.61 -1.69 -17.04
N VAL A 102 9.65 -2.51 -16.83
CA VAL A 102 9.95 -3.11 -15.51
C VAL A 102 10.96 -2.25 -14.74
N SER A 103 12.16 -2.05 -15.29
CA SER A 103 13.27 -1.32 -14.64
C SER A 103 12.85 0.08 -14.20
N ARG A 104 12.27 0.86 -15.12
CA ARG A 104 11.77 2.21 -14.84
C ARG A 104 10.76 2.25 -13.69
N THR A 105 9.87 1.26 -13.59
CA THR A 105 8.85 1.24 -12.53
C THR A 105 9.47 0.91 -11.18
N LEU A 106 10.45 0.00 -11.13
CA LEU A 106 11.21 -0.28 -9.92
C LEU A 106 12.06 0.93 -9.48
N GLU A 107 12.60 1.70 -10.41
CA GLU A 107 13.27 2.98 -10.12
C GLU A 107 12.31 4.01 -9.51
N VAL A 108 11.09 4.13 -10.04
CA VAL A 108 10.06 5.01 -9.48
C VAL A 108 9.71 4.59 -8.05
N PHE A 109 9.57 3.28 -7.79
CA PHE A 109 9.33 2.79 -6.44
C PHE A 109 10.50 3.10 -5.49
N ALA A 110 11.74 2.93 -5.95
CA ALA A 110 12.93 3.25 -5.16
C ALA A 110 13.04 4.75 -4.82
N GLY A 111 12.65 5.63 -5.74
CA GLY A 111 12.64 7.09 -5.54
C GLY A 111 11.50 7.62 -4.66
N LEU A 112 10.59 6.74 -4.18
CA LEU A 112 9.39 7.16 -3.48
C LEU A 112 9.69 7.91 -2.16
N ILE A 113 10.69 7.47 -1.39
CA ILE A 113 11.03 8.12 -0.11
C ILE A 113 11.50 9.55 -0.35
N ASP A 114 12.36 9.78 -1.34
CA ASP A 114 12.86 11.12 -1.67
C ASP A 114 11.74 12.00 -2.20
N TYR A 115 10.84 11.45 -3.02
CA TYR A 115 9.62 12.14 -3.42
C TYR A 115 8.79 12.57 -2.20
N ILE A 116 8.59 11.69 -1.20
CA ILE A 116 7.83 12.03 0.02
C ILE A 116 8.52 13.17 0.80
N LYS A 117 9.86 13.21 0.87
CA LYS A 117 10.60 14.29 1.55
C LYS A 117 10.34 15.65 0.90
N ASP A 118 10.36 15.68 -0.43
CA ASP A 118 10.17 16.91 -1.21
C ASP A 118 8.70 17.21 -1.53
N LEU A 119 7.79 16.34 -1.09
CA LEU A 119 6.37 16.45 -1.34
C LEU A 119 5.81 17.76 -0.75
N ASP A 120 5.33 18.63 -1.63
CA ASP A 120 4.66 19.88 -1.29
C ASP A 120 3.14 19.67 -1.37
N LEU A 121 2.52 19.40 -0.22
CA LEU A 121 1.07 19.24 -0.10
C LEU A 121 0.44 20.52 0.43
N THR A 122 -0.70 20.90 -0.14
CA THR A 122 -1.58 21.88 0.46
C THR A 122 -2.62 21.20 1.35
N GLN A 123 -3.20 21.94 2.30
CA GLN A 123 -4.32 21.41 3.09
C GLN A 123 -5.51 21.03 2.18
N THR A 124 -5.71 21.74 1.06
CA THR A 124 -6.75 21.40 0.08
C THR A 124 -6.54 20.02 -0.54
N ASP A 125 -5.29 19.58 -0.73
CA ASP A 125 -5.02 18.24 -1.26
C ASP A 125 -5.35 17.16 -0.22
N VAL A 126 -5.05 17.42 1.05
CA VAL A 126 -5.46 16.55 2.17
C VAL A 126 -6.99 16.48 2.28
N ASP A 127 -7.69 17.62 2.20
CA ASP A 127 -9.15 17.67 2.26
C ASP A 127 -9.79 16.87 1.10
N ARG A 128 -9.22 16.94 -0.10
CA ARG A 128 -9.64 16.11 -1.24
C ARG A 128 -9.39 14.62 -0.99
N ALA A 129 -8.24 14.27 -0.44
CA ALA A 129 -7.93 12.89 -0.09
C ALA A 129 -8.89 12.34 0.98
N ILE A 130 -9.26 13.16 1.96
CA ILE A 130 -10.29 12.82 2.96
C ILE A 130 -11.59 12.47 2.23
N ILE A 131 -12.10 13.35 1.36
CA ILE A 131 -13.34 13.11 0.61
C ILE A 131 -13.26 11.82 -0.23
N ALA A 132 -12.13 11.58 -0.89
CA ALA A 132 -11.94 10.42 -1.76
C ALA A 132 -11.91 9.09 -0.99
N THR A 133 -11.28 9.08 0.19
CA THR A 133 -11.11 7.86 1.02
C THR A 133 -12.28 7.60 1.95
N ILE A 134 -13.15 8.58 2.21
CA ILE A 134 -14.21 8.47 3.22
C ILE A 134 -15.27 7.41 2.90
N GLN A 135 -15.39 7.06 1.61
CA GLN A 135 -16.29 6.01 1.14
C GLN A 135 -15.93 4.64 1.74
N ASP A 136 -14.68 4.42 2.15
CA ASP A 136 -14.26 3.16 2.77
C ASP A 136 -14.87 2.98 4.17
N ASP A 137 -15.11 4.09 4.89
CA ASP A 137 -15.72 4.07 6.21
C ASP A 137 -17.23 4.34 6.18
N SER A 138 -17.73 5.05 5.15
CA SER A 138 -19.15 5.33 4.93
C SER A 138 -19.58 5.12 3.46
N PRO A 139 -19.63 3.86 2.99
CA PRO A 139 -20.04 3.57 1.62
C PRO A 139 -21.54 3.76 1.42
N VAL A 140 -21.94 4.05 0.17
CA VAL A 140 -23.36 4.00 -0.24
C VAL A 140 -23.76 2.52 -0.39
N LEU A 141 -24.70 2.07 0.44
CA LEU A 141 -25.04 0.65 0.55
C LEU A 141 -26.40 0.31 -0.06
N ARG A 142 -26.43 -0.77 -0.85
CA ARG A 142 -27.65 -1.50 -1.20
C ARG A 142 -28.01 -2.43 -0.02
N PRO A 143 -29.29 -2.84 0.13
CA PRO A 143 -29.72 -3.69 1.24
C PRO A 143 -28.88 -4.96 1.42
N GLU A 144 -28.52 -5.65 0.33
CA GLU A 144 -27.67 -6.86 0.38
C GLU A 144 -26.27 -6.59 0.96
N MET A 145 -25.63 -5.49 0.52
CA MET A 145 -24.29 -5.11 0.95
C MET A 145 -24.26 -4.69 2.41
N ALA A 146 -25.36 -4.11 2.91
CA ALA A 146 -25.48 -3.70 4.30
C ALA A 146 -25.38 -4.89 5.27
N THR A 147 -26.00 -6.03 4.94
CA THR A 147 -25.95 -7.24 5.78
C THR A 147 -24.55 -7.85 5.81
N SER A 148 -23.92 -8.03 4.64
CA SER A 148 -22.56 -8.56 4.55
C SER A 148 -21.55 -7.69 5.29
N LEU A 149 -21.64 -6.37 5.12
CA LEU A 149 -20.76 -5.43 5.79
C LEU A 149 -20.99 -5.36 7.30
N ALA A 150 -22.25 -5.50 7.76
CA ALA A 150 -22.56 -5.59 9.19
C ALA A 150 -21.96 -6.85 9.81
N LEU A 151 -22.05 -8.00 9.12
CA LEU A 151 -21.44 -9.24 9.56
C LEU A 151 -19.91 -9.13 9.59
N GLU A 152 -19.29 -8.62 8.53
CA GLU A 152 -17.84 -8.41 8.48
C GLU A 152 -17.37 -7.56 9.66
N ARG A 153 -18.01 -6.39 9.87
CA ARG A 153 -17.71 -5.48 10.98
C ARG A 153 -17.85 -6.16 12.34
N TYR A 154 -18.88 -6.97 12.53
CA TYR A 154 -19.07 -7.75 13.75
C TYR A 154 -17.92 -8.75 13.95
N LEU A 155 -17.55 -9.50 12.91
CA LEU A 155 -16.50 -10.53 12.95
C LEU A 155 -15.11 -9.95 13.26
N ILE A 156 -14.77 -8.79 12.67
CA ILE A 156 -13.48 -8.11 12.92
C ILE A 156 -13.55 -7.14 14.12
N GLY A 157 -14.71 -7.07 14.80
CA GLY A 157 -14.95 -6.18 15.92
C GLY A 157 -14.92 -4.69 15.57
N LYS A 158 -15.08 -4.28 14.31
CA LYS A 158 -15.08 -2.85 13.89
C LYS A 158 -16.39 -2.16 14.34
N THR A 159 -16.43 -1.74 15.60
CA THR A 159 -17.58 -1.07 16.21
C THR A 159 -17.82 0.33 15.64
N THR A 160 -18.98 0.92 15.96
CA THR A 160 -19.30 2.29 15.55
C THR A 160 -18.33 3.30 16.16
N GLU A 161 -17.94 3.11 17.42
CA GLU A 161 -17.03 4.01 18.15
C GLU A 161 -15.65 4.04 17.49
N VAL A 162 -15.13 2.88 17.09
CA VAL A 162 -13.85 2.76 16.36
C VAL A 162 -13.91 3.46 15.02
N ARG A 163 -15.03 3.33 14.31
CA ARG A 163 -15.24 3.99 13.02
C ARG A 163 -15.30 5.49 13.18
N GLU A 164 -16.01 5.98 14.19
CA GLU A 164 -16.11 7.41 14.48
C GLU A 164 -14.75 7.99 14.90
N GLU A 165 -14.00 7.32 15.78
CA GLU A 165 -12.64 7.74 16.18
C GLU A 165 -11.73 7.90 14.96
N ARG A 166 -11.75 6.91 14.06
CA ARG A 166 -10.95 6.95 12.82
C ARG A 166 -11.40 8.05 11.87
N TYR A 167 -12.71 8.21 11.70
CA TYR A 167 -13.30 9.26 10.88
C TYR A 167 -12.89 10.65 11.38
N GLN A 168 -12.98 10.90 12.68
CA GLN A 168 -12.52 12.14 13.30
C GLN A 168 -11.01 12.34 13.13
N ARG A 169 -10.20 11.28 13.20
CA ARG A 169 -8.75 11.38 12.94
C ARG A 169 -8.47 11.78 11.49
N SER A 170 -9.21 11.25 10.52
CA SER A 170 -9.10 11.66 9.12
C SER A 170 -9.55 13.11 8.92
N LEU A 171 -10.69 13.52 9.47
CA LEU A 171 -11.22 14.88 9.33
C LEU A 171 -10.29 15.96 9.88
N ASN A 172 -9.57 15.66 10.96
CA ASN A 172 -8.65 16.59 11.60
C ASN A 172 -7.19 16.41 11.12
N ALA A 173 -6.96 15.69 10.02
CA ALA A 173 -5.63 15.45 9.50
C ALA A 173 -5.01 16.73 8.93
N THR A 174 -3.80 17.06 9.38
CA THR A 174 -2.99 18.14 8.80
C THR A 174 -2.02 17.60 7.75
N VAL A 175 -1.51 18.50 6.91
CA VAL A 175 -0.40 18.19 5.99
C VAL A 175 0.79 17.56 6.71
N ALA A 176 1.18 18.11 7.87
CA ALA A 176 2.30 17.61 8.65
C ALA A 176 2.04 16.19 9.16
N ASP A 177 0.86 15.93 9.74
CA ASP A 177 0.47 14.60 10.23
C ASP A 177 0.61 13.52 9.13
N VAL A 178 0.12 13.82 7.92
CA VAL A 178 0.16 12.89 6.79
C VAL A 178 1.59 12.67 6.31
N LYS A 179 2.36 13.75 6.10
CA LYS A 179 3.74 13.67 5.60
C LYS A 179 4.67 12.95 6.58
N GLU A 180 4.59 13.26 7.86
CA GLU A 180 5.37 12.58 8.91
C GLU A 180 5.01 11.10 9.01
N THR A 181 3.72 10.78 8.93
CA THR A 181 3.25 9.39 8.94
C THR A 181 3.76 8.61 7.73
N LEU A 182 3.73 9.21 6.54
CA LEU A 182 4.29 8.61 5.33
C LEU A 182 5.79 8.36 5.48
N LEU A 183 6.57 9.37 5.89
CA LEU A 183 8.02 9.24 6.04
C LEU A 183 8.38 8.13 7.04
N ASP A 184 7.75 8.11 8.21
CA ASP A 184 8.02 7.11 9.24
C ASP A 184 7.76 5.67 8.75
N VAL A 185 6.59 5.45 8.14
CA VAL A 185 6.16 4.11 7.74
C VAL A 185 6.87 3.63 6.49
N PHE A 186 7.10 4.50 5.49
CA PHE A 186 7.81 4.10 4.28
C PHE A 186 9.31 3.92 4.52
N THR A 187 9.94 4.72 5.38
CA THR A 187 11.37 4.55 5.70
C THR A 187 11.63 3.20 6.36
N SER A 188 10.82 2.84 7.36
CA SER A 188 10.96 1.55 8.07
C SER A 188 10.46 0.35 7.24
N GLY A 189 9.39 0.54 6.46
CA GLY A 189 8.78 -0.49 5.64
C GLY A 189 9.63 -0.89 4.43
N MET A 190 10.28 0.07 3.76
CA MET A 190 11.06 -0.21 2.55
C MET A 190 12.25 -1.14 2.81
N GLU A 191 12.88 -1.08 3.99
CA GLU A 191 13.96 -1.99 4.41
C GLU A 191 13.50 -3.45 4.56
N HIS A 192 12.18 -3.65 4.70
CA HIS A 192 11.53 -4.94 4.88
C HIS A 192 10.57 -5.23 3.72
N SER A 193 10.81 -4.61 2.56
CA SER A 193 9.93 -4.75 1.41
C SER A 193 10.27 -5.98 0.57
N ASN A 194 9.27 -6.49 -0.13
CA ASN A 194 9.41 -7.59 -1.09
C ASN A 194 8.90 -7.12 -2.45
N ILE A 195 9.58 -7.52 -3.50
CA ILE A 195 9.26 -7.20 -4.89
C ILE A 195 8.90 -8.48 -5.63
N CYS A 196 7.81 -8.44 -6.38
CA CYS A 196 7.43 -9.48 -7.31
C CYS A 196 7.03 -8.85 -8.65
N VAL A 197 7.58 -9.38 -9.75
CA VAL A 197 7.27 -8.92 -11.10
C VAL A 197 6.83 -10.09 -11.97
N MET A 198 5.71 -9.95 -12.67
CA MET A 198 5.29 -10.92 -13.70
C MET A 198 5.42 -10.30 -15.09
N SER A 199 6.20 -10.90 -15.98
CA SER A 199 6.31 -10.47 -17.38
C SER A 199 6.83 -11.58 -18.31
N SER A 200 7.18 -11.26 -19.56
CA SER A 200 7.94 -12.18 -20.41
C SER A 200 9.38 -12.32 -19.91
N ARG A 201 9.95 -13.51 -20.10
CA ARG A 201 11.36 -13.79 -19.78
C ARG A 201 12.31 -12.73 -20.35
N ALA A 202 12.16 -12.42 -21.64
CA ALA A 202 12.98 -11.41 -22.31
C ALA A 202 12.90 -10.02 -21.64
N LYS A 203 11.72 -9.56 -21.23
CA LYS A 203 11.57 -8.27 -20.53
C LYS A 203 12.19 -8.28 -19.13
N LEU A 204 12.13 -9.42 -18.44
CA LEU A 204 12.71 -9.58 -17.10
C LEU A 204 14.24 -9.60 -17.16
N GLU A 205 14.79 -10.30 -18.15
CA GLU A 205 16.24 -10.34 -18.42
C GLU A 205 16.75 -8.95 -18.83
N GLU A 206 16.06 -8.28 -19.76
CA GLU A 206 16.36 -6.89 -20.13
C GLU A 206 16.33 -5.97 -18.91
N ALA A 207 15.37 -6.13 -18.01
CA ALA A 207 15.31 -5.32 -16.79
C ALA A 207 16.50 -5.59 -15.87
N ASN A 208 16.91 -6.86 -15.70
CA ASN A 208 18.06 -7.24 -14.89
C ASN A 208 19.37 -6.65 -15.42
N ASP A 209 19.53 -6.56 -16.74
CA ASP A 209 20.72 -5.94 -17.37
C ASP A 209 20.88 -4.45 -16.98
N HIS A 210 19.78 -3.77 -16.65
CA HIS A 210 19.78 -2.37 -16.22
C HIS A 210 19.84 -2.20 -14.69
N MET A 211 19.75 -3.29 -13.90
CA MET A 211 19.73 -3.25 -12.44
C MET A 211 21.04 -3.77 -11.86
N GLU A 212 22.03 -2.88 -11.66
CA GLU A 212 23.30 -3.23 -11.03
C GLU A 212 23.09 -3.69 -9.57
N GLY A 213 23.34 -4.97 -9.28
CA GLY A 213 23.35 -5.53 -7.92
C GLY A 213 21.98 -5.78 -7.27
N ASN A 214 20.88 -5.38 -7.91
CA ASN A 214 19.51 -5.50 -7.41
C ASN A 214 18.60 -6.27 -8.39
N THR A 215 19.14 -7.32 -9.00
CA THR A 215 18.44 -8.15 -9.99
C THR A 215 17.26 -8.91 -9.39
N LEU A 216 16.30 -9.26 -10.22
CA LEU A 216 15.19 -10.14 -9.90
C LEU A 216 15.60 -11.61 -10.10
N GLU A 217 15.21 -12.48 -9.18
CA GLU A 217 15.32 -13.93 -9.30
C GLU A 217 14.21 -14.44 -10.22
N ILE A 218 14.57 -14.80 -11.46
CA ILE A 218 13.61 -15.19 -12.49
C ILE A 218 13.29 -16.69 -12.39
N SER A 219 12.01 -17.02 -12.24
CA SER A 219 11.46 -18.37 -12.29
C SER A 219 10.37 -18.47 -13.38
N ASP A 220 10.29 -19.60 -14.07
CA ASP A 220 9.21 -19.85 -15.03
C ASP A 220 7.97 -20.39 -14.30
N ILE A 221 6.79 -19.85 -14.65
CA ILE A 221 5.50 -20.27 -14.08
C ILE A 221 4.69 -21.17 -15.01
N MET A 222 5.32 -21.69 -16.07
CA MET A 222 4.78 -22.69 -17.00
C MET A 222 5.85 -23.66 -17.47
#